data_AF-A0AA88ALV2-F1
#
_entry.id   AF-A0AA88ALV2-F1
#
_cell.length_a   1.000
_cell.length_b   1.000
_cell.length_c   1.000
_cell.angle_alpha   90.00
_cell.angle_beta   90.00
_cell.angle_gamma   90.00
#
_symmetry.space_group_name_H-M   'P 1'
#
loop_
_entity.id
_entity.type
_entity.pdbx_description
1 polymer ?
#
loop_
_entity_poly.entity_id
_entity_poly.type
_entity_poly.pdbx_seq_one_letter_code
_entity_poly.pdbx_strand_id
1 'polypeptide(L)'
;MVYCAKKHGEQIRTRSGGHDYEGLSYVSYFNVPKFVVIDLRNLSSVSVDVESKSAWVEAGATLGELYYAIGGYGYLKRKYGLAADNILDVKIVNAKGRILDRKSMGEDLFWAIRGGGPASFGIVVEWKVRLGSVPTTVAVFDVRRNREDDTTKKLVHRWQHCADKVDEDLTFYMIFLTAVSYNVIIRNFDDLRFP
;
A
#
# COMPACT_ATOMS: atom_id res chain seq x y z
N MET A 1 0.10 -24.10 -8.06
CA MET A 1 1.45 -23.49 -8.16
C MET A 1 2.34 -23.83 -6.96
N VAL A 2 1.97 -23.47 -5.72
CA VAL A 2 2.77 -23.77 -4.50
C VAL A 2 3.21 -25.24 -4.41
N TYR A 3 2.27 -26.17 -4.63
CA TYR A 3 2.56 -27.60 -4.62
C TYR A 3 3.61 -27.99 -5.68
N CYS A 4 3.47 -27.50 -6.92
CA CYS A 4 4.40 -27.82 -8.01
C CYS A 4 5.79 -27.22 -7.77
N ALA A 5 5.87 -25.95 -7.41
CA ALA A 5 7.15 -25.29 -7.12
C ALA A 5 7.91 -26.02 -6.01
N LYS A 6 7.21 -26.41 -4.93
CA LYS A 6 7.78 -27.23 -3.86
C LYS A 6 8.25 -28.61 -4.35
N LYS A 7 7.46 -29.28 -5.20
CA LYS A 7 7.80 -30.59 -5.77
C LYS A 7 9.04 -30.53 -6.68
N HIS A 8 9.24 -29.42 -7.38
CA HIS A 8 10.31 -29.22 -8.35
C HIS A 8 11.51 -28.42 -7.81
N GLY A 9 11.48 -28.03 -6.54
CA GLY A 9 12.58 -27.29 -5.90
C GLY A 9 12.72 -25.86 -6.43
N GLU A 10 11.64 -25.25 -6.92
CA GLU A 10 11.62 -23.89 -7.46
C GLU A 10 11.25 -22.90 -6.36
N GLN A 11 11.97 -21.78 -6.31
CA GLN A 11 11.63 -20.68 -5.42
C GLN A 11 10.43 -19.91 -5.97
N ILE A 12 9.52 -19.47 -5.09
CA ILE A 12 8.41 -18.58 -5.46
C ILE A 12 8.75 -17.15 -5.06
N ARG A 13 8.47 -16.20 -5.95
CA ARG A 13 8.36 -14.77 -5.65
C ARG A 13 6.93 -14.32 -5.93
N THR A 14 6.31 -13.64 -4.97
CA THR A 14 4.93 -13.17 -5.12
C THR A 14 4.95 -11.70 -5.49
N ARG A 15 4.21 -11.32 -6.54
CA ARG A 15 4.07 -9.94 -7.00
C ARG A 15 2.61 -9.51 -6.95
N SER A 16 2.37 -8.37 -6.34
CA SER A 16 1.10 -7.63 -6.38
C SER A 16 1.35 -6.33 -7.17
N GLY A 17 1.26 -5.14 -6.55
CA GLY A 17 1.44 -3.84 -7.22
C GLY A 17 2.87 -3.53 -7.70
N GLY A 18 3.88 -4.35 -7.36
CA GLY A 18 5.25 -4.18 -7.87
C GLY A 18 6.04 -3.00 -7.27
N HIS A 19 5.64 -2.49 -6.11
CA HIS A 19 6.32 -1.41 -5.37
C HIS A 19 7.41 -1.91 -4.41
N ASP A 20 8.02 -3.06 -4.69
CA ASP A 20 9.17 -3.53 -3.91
C ASP A 20 10.39 -2.69 -4.27
N TYR A 21 10.97 -1.99 -3.27
CA TYR A 21 12.06 -1.03 -3.48
C TYR A 21 13.31 -1.67 -4.09
N GLU A 22 13.55 -2.95 -3.80
CA GLU A 22 14.71 -3.72 -4.25
C GLU A 22 14.34 -4.75 -5.33
N GLY A 23 13.10 -4.71 -5.83
CA GLY A 23 12.59 -5.63 -6.85
C GLY A 23 12.41 -7.09 -6.41
N LEU A 24 12.50 -7.43 -5.13
CA LEU A 24 12.47 -8.80 -4.58
C LEU A 24 11.21 -9.61 -4.90
N SER A 25 10.16 -8.94 -5.37
CA SER A 25 8.91 -9.55 -5.85
C SER A 25 9.03 -10.17 -7.26
N TYR A 26 10.07 -9.82 -8.03
CA TYR A 26 10.29 -10.31 -9.40
C TYR A 26 11.75 -10.64 -9.73
N VAL A 27 12.70 -10.32 -8.84
CA VAL A 27 14.10 -10.75 -8.96
C VAL A 27 14.47 -11.74 -7.84
N SER A 28 15.47 -12.57 -8.08
CA SER A 28 16.08 -13.42 -7.07
C SER A 28 17.59 -13.19 -7.03
N TYR A 29 18.11 -12.92 -5.84
CA TYR A 29 19.53 -12.76 -5.56
C TYR A 29 20.06 -14.03 -4.86
N PHE A 30 21.36 -14.30 -5.01
CA PHE A 30 22.11 -15.45 -4.45
C PHE A 30 21.81 -16.82 -5.06
N ASN A 31 22.58 -17.27 -6.07
CA ASN A 31 22.71 -18.68 -6.49
C ASN A 31 21.42 -19.53 -6.55
N VAL A 32 20.25 -18.91 -6.77
CA VAL A 32 18.98 -19.62 -7.02
C VAL A 32 18.76 -19.63 -8.53
N PRO A 33 19.13 -20.70 -9.24
CA PRO A 33 19.10 -20.69 -10.71
C PRO A 33 17.67 -20.72 -11.28
N LYS A 34 16.65 -21.05 -10.48
CA LYS A 34 15.26 -21.20 -10.93
C LYS A 34 14.28 -20.66 -9.89
N PHE A 35 13.48 -19.69 -10.31
CA PHE A 35 12.36 -19.18 -9.54
C PHE A 35 11.18 -18.88 -10.45
N VAL A 36 9.98 -18.87 -9.87
CA VAL A 36 8.75 -18.51 -10.55
C VAL A 36 8.15 -17.29 -9.87
N VAL A 37 7.58 -16.39 -10.68
CA VAL A 37 6.82 -15.24 -10.18
C VAL A 37 5.34 -15.61 -10.20
N ILE A 38 4.69 -15.50 -9.06
CA ILE A 38 3.23 -15.57 -8.94
C ILE A 38 2.72 -14.13 -8.95
N ASP A 39 2.25 -13.69 -10.10
CA ASP A 39 1.65 -12.38 -10.29
C ASP A 39 0.16 -12.43 -9.93
N LEU A 40 -0.23 -11.65 -8.92
CA LEU A 40 -1.58 -11.60 -8.37
C LEU A 40 -2.46 -10.56 -9.07
N ARG A 41 -1.98 -9.84 -10.09
CA ARG A 41 -2.71 -8.76 -10.79
C ARG A 41 -4.14 -9.09 -11.24
N ASN A 42 -4.46 -10.37 -11.46
CA ASN A 42 -5.78 -10.82 -11.90
C ASN A 42 -6.71 -11.18 -10.73
N LEU A 43 -6.22 -11.14 -9.50
CA LEU A 43 -7.00 -11.25 -8.26
C LEU A 43 -7.20 -9.84 -7.70
N SER A 44 -8.07 -9.04 -8.32
CA SER A 44 -8.29 -7.63 -8.00
C SER A 44 -9.73 -7.30 -7.61
N SER A 45 -10.54 -8.31 -7.29
CA SER A 45 -11.92 -8.11 -6.84
C SER A 45 -11.99 -7.37 -5.51
N VAL A 46 -13.01 -6.52 -5.38
CA VAL A 46 -13.36 -5.81 -4.14
C VAL A 46 -14.85 -6.01 -3.88
N SER A 47 -15.18 -6.56 -2.72
CA SER A 47 -16.55 -6.78 -2.26
C SER A 47 -16.79 -6.03 -0.97
N VAL A 48 -17.75 -5.09 -0.97
CA VAL A 48 -18.03 -4.18 0.13
C VAL A 48 -19.33 -4.55 0.83
N ASP A 49 -19.26 -4.69 2.15
CA ASP A 49 -20.40 -4.87 3.05
C ASP A 49 -20.56 -3.60 3.89
N VAL A 50 -21.56 -2.79 3.52
CA VAL A 50 -21.86 -1.52 4.17
C VAL A 50 -22.45 -1.73 5.57
N GLU A 51 -23.26 -2.77 5.77
CA GLU A 51 -23.90 -3.07 7.05
C GLU A 51 -22.86 -3.45 8.09
N SER A 52 -21.95 -4.35 7.72
CA SER A 52 -20.87 -4.80 8.59
C SER A 52 -19.68 -3.83 8.64
N LYS A 53 -19.72 -2.74 7.86
CA LYS A 53 -18.60 -1.80 7.63
C LYS A 53 -17.29 -2.54 7.34
N SER A 54 -17.32 -3.50 6.42
CA SER A 54 -16.14 -4.25 6.02
C SER A 54 -16.05 -4.43 4.52
N ALA A 55 -14.86 -4.74 4.02
CA ALA A 55 -14.68 -5.13 2.63
C ALA A 55 -13.71 -6.29 2.52
N TRP A 56 -13.97 -7.20 1.60
CA TRP A 56 -13.00 -8.18 1.13
C TRP A 56 -12.29 -7.64 -0.10
N VAL A 57 -10.97 -7.70 -0.10
CA VAL A 57 -10.09 -7.11 -1.11
C VAL A 57 -9.07 -8.15 -1.53
N GLU A 58 -9.08 -8.54 -2.80
CA GLU A 58 -8.08 -9.46 -3.32
C GLU A 58 -6.70 -8.80 -3.40
N ALA A 59 -5.65 -9.59 -3.21
CA ALA A 59 -4.28 -9.10 -3.02
C ALA A 59 -3.65 -8.44 -4.25
N GLY A 60 -4.22 -8.61 -5.43
CA GLY A 60 -3.83 -7.93 -6.66
C GLY A 60 -4.49 -6.56 -6.86
N ALA A 61 -5.53 -6.23 -6.08
CA ALA A 61 -6.16 -4.92 -6.16
C ALA A 61 -5.18 -3.83 -5.74
N THR A 62 -5.04 -2.81 -6.57
CA THR A 62 -4.21 -1.64 -6.31
C THR A 62 -4.87 -0.71 -5.29
N LEU A 63 -4.06 0.13 -4.65
CA LEU A 63 -4.60 1.18 -3.76
C LEU A 63 -5.61 2.08 -4.47
N GLY A 64 -5.43 2.36 -5.76
CA GLY A 64 -6.39 3.16 -6.54
C GLY A 64 -7.75 2.50 -6.68
N GLU A 65 -7.78 1.21 -7.04
CA GLU A 65 -9.01 0.41 -7.14
C GLU A 65 -9.70 0.28 -5.79
N LEU A 66 -8.91 0.04 -4.74
CA LEU A 66 -9.41 0.02 -3.37
C LEU A 66 -9.98 1.39 -2.98
N TYR A 67 -9.28 2.50 -3.24
CA TYR A 67 -9.75 3.84 -2.86
C TYR A 67 -11.01 4.24 -3.62
N TYR A 68 -11.10 3.89 -4.89
CA TYR A 68 -12.32 4.09 -5.67
C TYR A 68 -13.49 3.33 -5.05
N ALA A 69 -13.25 2.12 -4.55
CA ALA A 69 -14.28 1.29 -3.92
C ALA A 69 -14.62 1.69 -2.46
N ILE A 70 -13.65 2.16 -1.66
CA ILE A 70 -13.82 2.33 -0.19
C ILE A 70 -13.39 3.69 0.41
N GLY A 71 -12.86 4.64 -0.36
CA GLY A 71 -12.70 6.03 0.09
C GLY A 71 -11.41 6.44 0.85
N GLY A 72 -10.24 5.89 0.50
CA GLY A 72 -8.93 6.54 0.72
C GLY A 72 -8.10 6.14 1.96
N TYR A 73 -6.79 5.89 1.76
CA TYR A 73 -5.78 5.66 2.80
C TYR A 73 -4.53 6.55 2.59
N GLY A 74 -3.73 6.71 3.63
CA GLY A 74 -2.53 7.56 3.68
C GLY A 74 -2.67 8.70 4.69
N TYR A 75 -3.58 9.64 4.40
CA TYR A 75 -3.82 10.81 5.27
C TYR A 75 -4.54 10.47 6.59
N LEU A 76 -5.16 9.29 6.69
CA LEU A 76 -5.98 8.91 7.83
C LEU A 76 -5.22 8.18 8.95
N LYS A 77 -3.90 8.00 8.81
CA LYS A 77 -3.11 7.21 9.78
C LYS A 77 -3.19 7.73 11.21
N ARG A 78 -3.36 9.05 11.41
CA ARG A 78 -3.45 9.67 12.74
C ARG A 78 -4.76 9.34 13.44
N LYS A 79 -5.84 9.19 12.68
CA LYS A 79 -7.18 8.87 13.18
C LYS A 79 -7.44 7.37 13.27
N TYR A 80 -7.00 6.60 12.28
CA TYR A 80 -7.35 5.17 12.15
C TYR A 80 -6.16 4.22 12.27
N GLY A 81 -4.94 4.71 12.44
CA GLY A 81 -3.74 3.85 12.47
C GLY A 81 -3.35 3.36 11.08
N LEU A 82 -2.53 2.30 11.04
CA LEU A 82 -2.07 1.68 9.80
C LEU A 82 -3.19 0.85 9.16
N ALA A 83 -3.07 0.57 7.86
CA ALA A 83 -3.96 -0.36 7.18
C ALA A 83 -3.96 -1.73 7.88
N ALA A 84 -2.79 -2.14 8.39
CA ALA A 84 -2.61 -3.39 9.11
C ALA A 84 -3.40 -3.47 10.45
N ASP A 85 -3.65 -2.32 11.08
CA ASP A 85 -4.44 -2.22 12.31
C ASP A 85 -5.94 -2.42 12.04
N ASN A 86 -6.35 -2.25 10.79
CA ASN A 86 -7.75 -2.30 10.36
C ASN A 86 -8.11 -3.61 9.64
N ILE A 87 -7.27 -4.63 9.69
CA ILE A 87 -7.55 -5.95 9.11
C ILE A 87 -8.36 -6.79 10.11
N LEU A 88 -9.46 -7.35 9.63
CA LEU A 88 -10.37 -8.22 10.38
C LEU A 88 -10.05 -9.71 10.18
N ASP A 89 -9.69 -10.08 8.95
CA ASP A 89 -9.44 -11.46 8.50
C ASP A 89 -8.55 -11.46 7.24
N VAL A 90 -7.97 -12.61 6.89
CA VAL A 90 -7.08 -12.80 5.74
C VAL A 90 -7.27 -14.19 5.17
N LYS A 91 -7.23 -14.33 3.84
CA LYS A 91 -7.02 -15.62 3.18
C LYS A 91 -5.57 -15.74 2.72
N ILE A 92 -4.87 -16.77 3.19
CA ILE A 92 -3.47 -17.03 2.88
C ILE A 92 -3.25 -18.47 2.43
N VAL A 93 -2.42 -18.66 1.40
CA VAL A 93 -1.95 -19.98 0.97
C VAL A 93 -0.65 -20.32 1.70
N ASN A 94 -0.66 -21.40 2.48
CA ASN A 94 0.51 -21.87 3.21
C ASN A 94 1.45 -22.75 2.35
N ALA A 95 2.59 -23.16 2.91
CA ALA A 95 3.58 -24.02 2.24
C ALA A 95 3.09 -25.45 1.89
N LYS A 96 1.87 -25.83 2.32
CA LYS A 96 1.19 -27.08 1.93
C LYS A 96 0.18 -26.84 0.79
N GLY A 97 0.05 -25.61 0.30
CA GLY A 97 -0.91 -25.24 -0.74
C GLY A 97 -2.35 -25.13 -0.24
N ARG A 98 -2.58 -25.05 1.08
CA ARG A 98 -3.92 -24.90 1.66
C ARG A 98 -4.23 -23.43 1.87
N ILE A 99 -5.46 -23.03 1.57
CA ILE A 99 -5.99 -21.71 1.93
C ILE A 99 -6.41 -21.75 3.40
N LEU A 100 -5.93 -20.79 4.18
CA LEU A 100 -6.28 -20.59 5.58
C LEU A 100 -6.95 -19.22 5.72
N ASP A 101 -8.03 -19.17 6.49
CA ASP A 101 -8.59 -17.96 7.09
C ASP A 101 -7.97 -17.69 8.46
N ARG A 102 -8.33 -16.59 9.13
CA ARG A 102 -7.83 -16.25 10.47
C ARG A 102 -8.00 -17.39 11.47
N LYS A 103 -9.19 -18.02 11.47
CA LYS A 103 -9.52 -19.10 12.40
C LYS A 103 -8.61 -20.31 12.22
N SER A 104 -8.35 -20.71 10.98
CA SER A 104 -7.56 -21.89 10.64
C SER A 104 -6.05 -21.63 10.63
N MET A 105 -5.61 -20.38 10.46
CA MET A 105 -4.20 -20.01 10.57
C MET A 105 -3.72 -19.77 12.00
N GLY A 106 -4.63 -19.41 12.91
CA GLY A 106 -4.32 -19.05 14.29
C GLY A 106 -3.83 -17.60 14.45
N GLU A 107 -3.90 -17.10 15.68
CA GLU A 107 -3.62 -15.68 15.96
C GLU A 107 -2.15 -15.29 15.78
N ASP A 108 -1.20 -16.21 15.99
CA ASP A 108 0.23 -15.92 15.81
C ASP A 108 0.57 -15.60 14.35
N LEU A 109 0.04 -16.41 13.42
CA LEU A 109 0.25 -16.17 11.99
C LEU A 109 -0.52 -14.94 11.52
N PHE A 110 -1.75 -14.76 12.02
CA PHE A 110 -2.56 -13.57 11.74
C PHE A 110 -1.90 -12.27 12.25
N TRP A 111 -1.19 -12.31 13.38
CA TRP A 111 -0.40 -11.19 13.86
C TRP A 111 0.82 -10.93 12.97
N ALA A 112 1.59 -11.99 12.64
CA ALA A 112 2.84 -11.87 11.90
C ALA A 112 2.68 -11.24 10.50
N ILE A 113 1.62 -11.60 9.78
CA ILE A 113 1.37 -11.09 8.42
C ILE A 113 0.91 -9.63 8.37
N ARG A 114 0.51 -9.03 9.50
CA ARG A 114 0.05 -7.64 9.63
C ARG A 114 1.18 -6.66 9.99
N GLY A 115 2.39 -6.92 9.48
CA GLY A 115 3.53 -6.01 9.67
C GLY A 115 4.89 -6.66 9.44
N GLY A 116 5.01 -7.98 9.61
CA GLY A 116 6.26 -8.72 9.45
C GLY A 116 6.64 -9.07 8.01
N GLY A 117 5.91 -8.56 7.01
CA GLY A 117 6.10 -8.90 5.60
C GLY A 117 5.44 -10.24 5.23
N PRO A 118 4.25 -10.24 4.62
CA PRO A 118 3.48 -11.47 4.35
C PRO A 118 4.20 -12.47 3.43
N ALA A 119 5.12 -11.99 2.58
CA ALA A 119 5.90 -12.84 1.67
C ALA A 119 6.77 -13.89 2.40
N SER A 120 7.12 -13.66 3.67
CA SER A 120 7.88 -14.60 4.50
C SER A 120 7.04 -15.79 4.99
N PHE A 121 5.71 -15.65 4.97
CA PHE A 121 4.79 -16.54 5.68
C PHE A 121 3.86 -17.32 4.74
N GLY A 122 3.69 -16.86 3.50
CA GLY A 122 2.88 -17.51 2.50
C GLY A 122 2.49 -16.56 1.37
N ILE A 123 1.42 -16.92 0.65
CA ILE A 123 0.85 -16.08 -0.41
C ILE A 123 -0.50 -15.59 0.08
N VAL A 124 -0.58 -14.33 0.48
CA VAL A 124 -1.88 -13.72 0.81
C VAL A 124 -2.65 -13.48 -0.48
N VAL A 125 -3.91 -13.91 -0.51
CA VAL A 125 -4.79 -13.79 -1.68
C VAL A 125 -5.93 -12.82 -1.45
N GLU A 126 -6.35 -12.60 -0.20
CA GLU A 126 -7.47 -11.72 0.12
C GLU A 126 -7.35 -11.15 1.54
N TRP A 127 -7.74 -9.90 1.72
CA TRP A 127 -7.78 -9.20 3.00
C TRP A 127 -9.21 -8.79 3.31
N LYS A 128 -9.68 -9.04 4.54
CA LYS A 128 -10.89 -8.43 5.05
C LYS A 128 -10.52 -7.19 5.85
N VAL A 129 -10.94 -6.02 5.39
CA VAL A 129 -10.63 -4.73 6.01
C VAL A 129 -11.86 -4.13 6.69
N ARG A 130 -11.63 -3.38 7.77
CA ARG A 130 -12.63 -2.53 8.43
C ARG A 130 -12.71 -1.19 7.70
N LEU A 131 -13.93 -0.70 7.46
CA LEU A 131 -14.16 0.59 6.86
C LEU A 131 -14.24 1.68 7.94
N GLY A 132 -13.40 2.70 7.79
CA GLY A 132 -13.43 3.92 8.62
C GLY A 132 -14.52 4.87 8.18
N SER A 133 -15.01 5.72 9.08
CA SER A 133 -15.99 6.75 8.74
C SER A 133 -15.28 8.03 8.30
N VAL A 134 -15.71 8.64 7.20
CA VAL A 134 -15.15 9.92 6.74
C VAL A 134 -16.29 10.93 6.58
N PRO A 135 -16.07 12.22 6.90
CA PRO A 135 -17.05 13.24 6.61
C PRO A 135 -17.24 13.36 5.09
N THR A 136 -18.43 13.77 4.67
CA THR A 136 -18.75 13.99 3.23
C THR A 136 -17.96 15.14 2.63
N THR A 137 -17.30 15.95 3.45
CA THR A 137 -16.46 17.07 3.03
C THR A 137 -15.19 17.10 3.88
N VAL A 138 -14.05 17.20 3.21
CA VAL A 138 -12.72 17.32 3.83
C VAL A 138 -12.03 18.58 3.30
N ALA A 139 -11.18 19.20 4.11
CA ALA A 139 -10.38 20.35 3.69
C ALA A 139 -8.94 19.88 3.37
N VAL A 140 -8.41 20.34 2.25
CA VAL A 140 -7.02 20.08 1.82
C VAL A 140 -6.34 21.43 1.55
N PHE A 141 -5.09 21.56 1.98
CA PHE A 141 -4.27 22.75 1.69
C PHE A 141 -2.86 22.34 1.24
N ASP A 142 -2.29 23.08 0.29
CA ASP A 142 -0.90 22.98 -0.16
C ASP A 142 -0.24 24.35 0.04
N VAL A 143 0.85 24.39 0.82
CA VAL A 143 1.62 25.60 1.08
C VAL A 143 3.05 25.38 0.63
N ARG A 144 3.42 26.02 -0.49
CA ARG A 144 4.77 25.93 -1.07
C ARG A 144 5.64 27.08 -0.56
N ARG A 145 6.87 26.77 -0.17
CA ARG A 145 7.84 27.74 0.35
C ARG A 145 9.23 27.44 -0.20
N ASN A 146 10.00 28.50 -0.47
CA ASN A 146 11.40 28.38 -0.86
C ASN A 146 12.29 28.23 0.39
N ARG A 147 13.38 27.48 0.24
CA ARG A 147 14.29 27.13 1.35
C ARG A 147 15.03 28.33 1.94
N GLU A 148 15.30 29.35 1.13
CA GLU A 148 16.10 30.52 1.53
C GLU A 148 15.38 31.47 2.49
N ASP A 149 14.06 31.34 2.63
CA ASP A 149 13.27 32.13 3.56
C ASP A 149 13.51 31.66 5.02
N ASP A 150 14.01 32.55 5.88
CA ASP A 150 14.20 32.29 7.31
C ASP A 150 12.89 31.93 8.03
N THR A 151 11.75 32.37 7.49
CA THR A 151 10.41 31.97 7.93
C THR A 151 10.17 30.48 7.70
N THR A 152 10.67 29.92 6.58
CA THR A 152 10.58 28.49 6.28
C THR A 152 11.33 27.67 7.33
N LYS A 153 12.54 28.09 7.74
CA LYS A 153 13.31 27.40 8.77
C LYS A 153 12.58 27.36 10.11
N LYS A 154 12.02 28.51 10.53
CA LYS A 154 11.20 28.61 11.75
C LYS A 154 9.95 27.73 11.68
N LEU A 155 9.30 27.66 10.52
CA LEU A 155 8.13 26.83 10.30
C LEU A 155 8.46 25.33 10.37
N VAL A 156 9.54 24.89 9.74
CA VAL A 156 10.03 23.50 9.83
C VAL A 156 10.32 23.15 11.30
N HIS A 157 11.03 24.02 12.02
CA HIS A 157 11.33 23.82 13.44
C HIS A 157 10.05 23.71 14.27
N ARG A 158 9.07 24.61 14.06
CA ARG A 158 7.79 24.55 14.77
C ARG A 158 7.02 23.27 14.44
N TRP A 159 6.97 22.90 13.16
CA TRP A 159 6.30 21.69 12.67
C TRP A 159 6.84 20.44 13.37
N GLN A 160 8.15 20.30 13.50
CA GLN A 160 8.77 19.15 14.19
C GLN A 160 8.32 18.98 15.65
N HIS A 161 7.89 20.06 16.31
CA HIS A 161 7.51 20.03 17.73
C HIS A 161 6.00 19.89 17.99
N CYS A 162 5.17 20.16 16.98
CA CYS A 162 3.71 20.15 17.14
C CYS A 162 2.97 19.18 16.21
N ALA A 163 3.60 18.69 15.14
CA ALA A 163 2.94 17.87 14.12
C ALA A 163 2.31 16.58 14.68
N ASP A 164 2.93 15.98 15.69
CA ASP A 164 2.45 14.79 16.36
C ASP A 164 1.31 15.06 17.35
N LYS A 165 1.15 16.31 17.80
CA LYS A 165 0.26 16.72 18.90
C LYS A 165 -1.00 17.47 18.48
N VAL A 166 -1.12 17.82 17.20
CA VAL A 166 -2.35 18.43 16.67
C VAL A 166 -3.53 17.44 16.70
N ASP A 167 -4.74 17.95 16.52
CA ASP A 167 -5.97 17.14 16.46
C ASP A 167 -5.82 15.97 15.47
N GLU A 168 -6.40 14.79 15.78
CA GLU A 168 -6.32 13.58 14.96
C GLU A 168 -6.92 13.74 13.56
N ASP A 169 -7.86 14.68 13.38
CA ASP A 169 -8.48 15.01 12.10
C ASP A 169 -7.57 15.86 11.19
N LEU A 170 -6.44 16.35 11.72
CA LEU A 170 -5.49 17.16 10.97
C LEU A 170 -4.21 16.38 10.66
N THR A 171 -4.05 15.96 9.41
CA THR A 171 -2.80 15.37 8.91
C THR A 171 -2.15 16.31 7.91
N PHE A 172 -0.87 16.62 8.11
CA PHE A 172 -0.08 17.39 7.16
C PHE A 172 1.28 16.73 6.93
N TYR A 173 1.72 16.76 5.67
CA TYR A 173 3.00 16.23 5.22
C TYR A 173 3.90 17.36 4.80
N MET A 174 5.18 17.26 5.16
CA MET A 174 6.21 18.16 4.67
C MET A 174 7.07 17.40 3.67
N ILE A 175 7.11 17.89 2.43
CA ILE A 175 7.88 17.28 1.35
C ILE A 175 8.98 18.27 0.96
N PHE A 176 10.24 17.83 1.07
CA PHE A 176 11.37 18.58 0.56
C PHE A 176 11.65 18.13 -0.86
N LEU A 177 11.37 19.01 -1.82
CA LEU A 177 11.66 18.79 -3.23
C LEU A 177 12.90 19.60 -3.61
N THR A 178 13.90 18.93 -4.17
CA THR A 178 14.97 19.62 -4.88
C THR A 178 14.48 19.87 -6.31
N ALA A 179 14.41 21.14 -6.72
CA ALA A 179 14.16 21.45 -8.12
C ALA A 179 15.35 20.96 -8.95
N VAL A 180 15.18 19.84 -9.65
CA VAL A 180 16.07 19.47 -10.76
C VAL A 180 15.48 20.16 -11.99
N SER A 181 16.07 21.27 -12.40
CA SER A 181 15.69 21.96 -13.63
C SER A 181 16.10 21.12 -14.83
N TYR A 182 15.24 20.20 -15.25
CA TYR A 182 15.19 19.77 -16.64
C TYR A 182 14.43 20.84 -17.42
N ASN A 183 15.01 21.31 -18.52
CA ASN A 183 14.26 22.08 -19.53
C ASN A 183 13.23 21.13 -20.17
N VAL A 184 12.11 20.89 -19.49
CA VAL A 184 10.95 20.25 -20.11
C VAL A 184 10.25 21.35 -20.89
N ILE A 185 10.49 21.37 -22.20
CA ILE A 185 9.64 22.13 -23.12
C ILE A 185 8.29 21.42 -23.12
N ILE A 186 7.37 21.88 -22.28
CA ILE A 186 5.96 21.51 -22.39
C ILE A 186 5.44 22.24 -23.64
N ARG A 187 5.37 21.54 -24.77
CA ARG A 187 4.56 22.02 -25.89
C ARG A 187 3.10 21.79 -25.50
N ASN A 188 2.31 22.86 -25.46
CA ASN A 188 0.88 22.74 -25.25
C ASN A 188 0.29 21.88 -26.38
N PHE A 189 -0.68 21.03 -26.03
CA PHE A 189 -1.35 20.14 -26.99
C PHE A 189 -2.05 20.93 -28.11
N ASP A 190 -2.38 22.21 -27.85
CA ASP A 190 -2.98 23.15 -28.80
C ASP A 190 -2.03 23.61 -29.93
N ASP A 191 -0.71 23.41 -29.76
CA ASP A 191 0.28 23.77 -30.79
C ASP A 191 0.47 22.67 -31.87
N LEU A 192 -0.19 21.52 -31.72
CA LEU A 192 -0.19 20.45 -32.73
C LEU A 192 -1.28 20.70 -33.77
N ARG A 193 -0.96 21.51 -34.79
CA ARG A 193 -1.73 21.50 -36.05
C ARG A 193 -1.39 20.22 -36.82
N PHE A 194 -2.32 19.28 -36.85
CA PHE A 194 -2.24 18.12 -37.75
C PHE A 194 -2.62 18.55 -39.19
N PRO A 195 -1.85 18.15 -40.22
CA PRO A 195 -2.25 18.29 -41.62
C PRO A 195 -3.37 17.32 -42.01
#